data_AF-A0A952TQY4-F1
#
_entry.id   AF-A0A952TQY4-F1
#
_cell.length_a   1.000
_cell.length_b   1.000
_cell.length_c   1.000
_cell.angle_alpha   90.00
_cell.angle_beta   90.00
_cell.angle_gamma   90.00
#
_symmetry.space_group_name_H-M   'P 1'
#
loop_
_entity.id
_entity.type
_entity.pdbx_description
1 polymer ?
#
loop_
_entity_poly.entity_id
_entity_poly.type
_entity_poly.pdbx_seq_one_letter_code
_entity_poly.pdbx_strand_id
1 'polypeptide(L)'
;MALHTDFPTDPHAILDPAVRWFPGDDSLRDKRMDQLMPPLVATLRKKVKEFRDGGYVGATETSKSLLNWWFNEEHLMEQAHGPSKPFEYFFAQREALETIVYLTDVVGVQDKRDLMRFDSTGLVSSGMFDEDWRRFVVKMATGAGKTKVLSLALVWSFFHKTYEADSTLSRNFLVIAPNIIVLDRIYKDFQGLRIFFQDPALPDNGFDGRNWRDDFQLTLHVQDDVRVTRPTGNIFLTNIHRVYAGNESIPTPDDENTMDYFLGPTPTGSTTDSKIDLGLIVRDIDELMVLNDEAHHVHNPKLAWFKSIQDIDNKLKQKGDRLSMQIDVTATPKHDNGAIFVQTVSDYPLVEAIHQNVVKHPTLPDAASIARLEPKPSAIFEERYADYLELGVEEWRKSYAEHEALGKKAVLFVMVDDTKNCDQVGA
;
A
#
# COMPACT_ATOMS: atom_id res chain seq x y z
N MET A 1 -6.36 21.32 14.67
CA MET A 1 -5.53 20.61 13.67
C MET A 1 -5.08 21.64 12.64
N ALA A 2 -3.81 21.66 12.26
CA ALA A 2 -3.28 22.62 11.28
C ALA A 2 -3.68 22.22 9.84
N LEU A 3 -4.98 22.32 9.55
CA LEU A 3 -5.55 22.21 8.22
C LEU A 3 -5.68 23.60 7.62
N HIS A 4 -5.52 23.72 6.30
CA HIS A 4 -5.88 24.95 5.58
C HIS A 4 -7.36 25.28 5.82
N THR A 5 -7.70 26.56 5.99
CA THR A 5 -9.08 27.00 6.29
C THR A 5 -10.08 26.56 5.25
N ASP A 6 -9.65 26.53 3.99
CA ASP A 6 -10.48 26.19 2.83
C ASP A 6 -10.46 24.69 2.49
N PHE A 7 -9.89 23.84 3.37
CA PHE A 7 -9.84 22.40 3.13
C PHE A 7 -11.24 21.78 3.24
N PRO A 8 -11.77 21.16 2.17
CA PRO A 8 -13.15 20.72 2.12
C PRO A 8 -13.39 19.46 2.95
N THR A 9 -14.65 19.25 3.34
CA THR A 9 -15.11 18.04 4.03
C THR A 9 -15.51 16.93 3.07
N ASP A 10 -15.74 17.24 1.79
CA ASP A 10 -16.05 16.26 0.76
C ASP A 10 -14.76 15.53 0.32
N PRO A 11 -14.69 14.18 0.42
CA PRO A 11 -13.53 13.41 -0.02
C PRO A 11 -13.40 13.27 -1.54
N HIS A 12 -14.43 13.61 -2.31
CA HIS A 12 -14.44 13.58 -3.77
C HIS A 12 -14.03 14.93 -4.38
N ALA A 13 -14.10 16.01 -3.59
CA ALA A 13 -13.71 17.34 -4.04
C ALA A 13 -12.26 17.37 -4.53
N ILE A 14 -12.08 17.85 -5.77
CA ILE A 14 -10.76 18.09 -6.35
C ILE A 14 -10.07 19.19 -5.55
N LEU A 15 -8.91 18.87 -4.97
CA LEU A 15 -8.18 19.80 -4.12
C LEU A 15 -7.09 20.55 -4.89
N ASP A 16 -6.96 21.86 -4.62
CA ASP A 16 -5.81 22.65 -5.05
C ASP A 16 -4.55 22.24 -4.26
N PRO A 17 -3.37 22.06 -4.88
CA PRO A 17 -2.12 21.71 -4.20
C PRO A 17 -1.75 22.58 -2.99
N ALA A 18 -2.18 23.83 -2.94
CA ALA A 18 -1.93 24.74 -1.81
C ALA A 18 -2.89 24.50 -0.62
N VAL A 19 -4.05 23.90 -0.86
CA VAL A 19 -5.09 23.63 0.14
C VAL A 19 -4.89 22.22 0.70
N ARG A 20 -3.98 22.09 1.67
CA ARG A 20 -3.60 20.81 2.29
C ARG A 20 -3.38 20.96 3.80
N TRP A 21 -3.26 19.83 4.47
CA TRP A 21 -2.71 19.78 5.83
C TRP A 21 -1.22 20.15 5.83
N PHE A 22 -0.80 20.84 6.88
CA PHE A 22 0.61 21.12 7.16
C PHE A 22 0.89 20.92 8.65
N PRO A 23 2.08 20.43 9.04
CA PRO A 23 2.45 20.32 10.44
C PRO A 23 2.59 21.72 11.04
N GLY A 24 1.61 22.10 11.87
CA GLY A 24 1.53 23.44 12.46
C GLY A 24 2.43 23.61 13.68
N ASP A 25 3.62 24.13 13.46
CA ASP A 25 4.34 25.07 14.33
C ASP A 25 5.61 25.49 13.57
N ASP A 26 5.89 26.79 13.42
CA ASP A 26 7.11 27.26 12.74
C ASP A 26 8.39 26.73 13.43
N SER A 27 8.30 26.36 14.72
CA SER A 27 9.39 25.72 15.47
C SER A 27 9.59 24.22 15.16
N LEU A 28 8.53 23.51 14.75
CA LEU A 28 8.58 22.11 14.30
C LEU A 28 8.93 22.00 12.81
N ARG A 29 8.66 23.07 12.05
CA ARG A 29 8.92 23.19 10.62
C ARG A 29 10.41 23.05 10.29
N ASP A 30 11.29 23.72 11.03
CA ASP A 30 12.74 23.65 10.76
C ASP A 30 13.41 22.39 11.30
N LYS A 31 12.78 21.66 12.24
CA LYS A 31 13.40 20.55 12.97
C LYS A 31 12.92 19.15 12.57
N ARG A 32 11.77 19.00 11.89
CA ARG A 32 11.16 17.68 11.57
C ARG A 32 10.50 17.61 10.20
N MET A 33 10.86 18.50 9.26
CA MET A 33 10.24 18.51 7.93
C MET A 33 10.45 17.18 7.18
N ASP A 34 11.66 16.61 7.28
CA ASP A 34 12.06 15.30 6.77
C ASP A 34 11.27 14.12 7.36
N GLN A 35 10.73 14.27 8.57
CA GLN A 35 9.94 13.25 9.27
C GLN A 35 8.42 13.36 9.04
N LEU A 36 7.97 14.48 8.46
CA LEU A 36 6.54 14.83 8.39
C LEU A 36 6.05 15.01 6.96
N MET A 37 6.87 15.62 6.09
CA MET A 37 6.51 15.96 4.73
C MET A 37 7.39 15.19 3.74
N PRO A 38 6.80 14.40 2.83
CA PRO A 38 7.59 13.76 1.81
C PRO A 38 8.11 14.78 0.79
N PRO A 39 9.42 14.77 0.46
CA PRO A 39 10.08 15.90 -0.20
C PRO A 39 9.64 16.17 -1.64
N LEU A 40 9.12 15.15 -2.32
CA LEU A 40 8.72 15.21 -3.74
C LEU A 40 7.27 15.67 -3.93
N VAL A 41 6.40 15.45 -2.93
CA VAL A 41 4.94 15.54 -3.08
C VAL A 41 4.48 16.96 -3.40
N ALA A 42 5.07 17.98 -2.79
CA ALA A 42 4.65 19.37 -3.00
C ALA A 42 4.82 19.82 -4.47
N THR A 43 5.93 19.43 -5.11
CA THR A 43 6.18 19.71 -6.53
C THR A 43 5.31 18.84 -7.41
N LEU A 44 5.20 17.54 -7.09
CA LEU A 44 4.40 16.59 -7.86
C LEU A 44 2.93 16.98 -7.92
N ARG A 45 2.31 17.40 -6.82
CA ARG A 45 0.91 17.83 -6.80
C ARG A 45 0.63 18.98 -7.78
N LYS A 46 1.55 19.94 -7.92
CA LYS A 46 1.42 21.03 -8.89
C LYS A 46 1.49 20.50 -10.33
N LYS A 47 2.45 19.63 -10.61
CA LYS A 47 2.64 19.00 -11.93
C LYS A 47 1.49 18.09 -12.32
N VAL A 48 0.97 17.31 -11.38
CA VAL A 48 -0.20 16.43 -11.58
C VAL A 48 -1.46 17.25 -11.78
N LYS A 49 -1.63 18.37 -11.06
CA LYS A 49 -2.72 19.31 -11.35
C LYS A 49 -2.63 19.86 -12.78
N GLU A 50 -1.46 20.34 -13.21
CA GLU A 50 -1.24 20.79 -14.60
C GLU A 50 -1.57 19.69 -15.62
N PHE A 51 -1.11 18.46 -15.36
CA PHE A 51 -1.37 17.28 -16.20
C PHE A 51 -2.86 16.95 -16.32
N ARG A 52 -3.58 16.93 -15.19
CA ARG A 52 -5.02 16.68 -15.17
C ARG A 52 -5.81 17.80 -15.85
N ASP A 53 -5.55 19.05 -15.49
CA ASP A 53 -6.29 20.20 -16.01
C ASP A 53 -6.04 20.40 -17.52
N GLY A 54 -4.88 19.94 -18.01
CA GLY A 54 -4.54 19.89 -19.43
C GLY A 54 -5.21 18.74 -20.20
N GLY A 55 -6.03 17.90 -19.58
CA GLY A 55 -6.66 16.73 -20.23
C GLY A 55 -5.69 15.58 -20.47
N TYR A 56 -4.74 15.36 -19.54
CA TYR A 56 -3.76 14.27 -19.57
C TYR A 56 -2.80 14.32 -20.77
N VAL A 57 -2.39 15.52 -21.18
CA VAL A 57 -1.41 15.71 -22.26
C VAL A 57 -0.09 15.00 -21.94
N GLY A 58 0.44 14.29 -22.94
CA GLY A 58 1.67 13.51 -22.83
C GLY A 58 1.46 12.05 -22.38
N ALA A 59 0.28 11.70 -21.87
CA ALA A 59 -0.04 10.31 -21.56
C ALA A 59 -0.32 9.50 -22.83
N THR A 60 -0.17 8.17 -22.74
CA THR A 60 -0.57 7.24 -23.80
C THR A 60 -2.09 7.24 -23.99
N GLU A 61 -2.57 6.80 -25.15
CA GLU A 61 -4.01 6.71 -25.40
C GLU A 61 -4.69 5.72 -24.44
N THR A 62 -4.01 4.63 -24.07
CA THR A 62 -4.48 3.73 -23.01
C THR A 62 -4.68 4.45 -21.67
N SER A 63 -3.67 5.20 -21.22
CA SER A 63 -3.73 5.92 -19.96
C SER A 63 -4.83 6.97 -19.97
N LYS A 64 -5.00 7.73 -21.06
CA LYS A 64 -6.10 8.70 -21.19
C LYS A 64 -7.47 8.02 -21.13
N SER A 65 -7.66 6.93 -21.87
CA SER A 65 -8.92 6.18 -21.87
C SER A 65 -9.29 5.75 -20.45
N LEU A 66 -8.35 5.14 -19.73
CA LEU A 66 -8.57 4.65 -18.37
C LEU A 66 -8.78 5.77 -17.35
N LEU A 67 -7.97 6.84 -17.40
CA LEU A 67 -8.14 7.98 -16.48
C LEU A 67 -9.48 8.70 -16.70
N ASN A 68 -9.91 8.86 -17.95
CA ASN A 68 -11.23 9.43 -18.26
C ASN A 68 -12.35 8.51 -17.79
N TRP A 69 -12.23 7.21 -18.07
CA TRP A 69 -13.18 6.22 -17.57
C TRP A 69 -13.30 6.30 -16.05
N TRP A 70 -12.21 6.24 -15.29
CA TRP A 70 -12.29 6.19 -13.82
C TRP A 70 -12.77 7.48 -13.16
N PHE A 71 -12.46 8.64 -13.73
CA PHE A 71 -12.58 9.91 -12.99
C PHE A 71 -13.46 10.97 -13.64
N ASN A 72 -13.90 10.76 -14.88
CA ASN A 72 -14.71 11.70 -15.63
C ASN A 72 -16.02 11.08 -16.14
N GLU A 73 -16.08 9.76 -16.36
CA GLU A 73 -17.33 9.04 -16.66
C GLU A 73 -18.17 8.80 -15.41
N GLU A 74 -19.50 8.79 -15.58
CA GLU A 74 -20.45 8.48 -14.52
C GLU A 74 -20.64 6.96 -14.37
N HIS A 75 -20.43 6.45 -13.16
CA HIS A 75 -20.59 5.02 -12.85
C HIS A 75 -21.78 4.80 -11.94
N LEU A 76 -22.81 4.10 -12.43
CA LEU A 76 -23.97 3.74 -11.62
C LEU A 76 -23.82 2.33 -11.06
N MET A 77 -23.72 2.24 -9.73
CA MET A 77 -23.55 0.99 -9.01
C MET A 77 -24.89 0.48 -8.48
N GLU A 78 -25.25 -0.76 -8.81
CA GLU A 78 -26.42 -1.44 -8.26
C GLU A 78 -26.28 -1.64 -6.75
N GLN A 79 -27.33 -1.31 -6.00
CA GLN A 79 -27.40 -1.51 -4.56
C GLN A 79 -28.21 -2.78 -4.28
N ALA A 80 -27.85 -3.54 -3.25
CA ALA A 80 -28.60 -4.75 -2.86
C ALA A 80 -30.08 -4.44 -2.58
N HIS A 81 -30.38 -3.26 -2.02
CA HIS A 81 -31.73 -2.76 -1.79
C HIS A 81 -31.76 -1.24 -2.07
N GLY A 82 -32.33 -0.82 -3.19
CA GLY A 82 -32.55 0.60 -3.52
C GLY A 82 -32.16 0.98 -4.95
N PRO A 83 -32.33 2.26 -5.34
CA PRO A 83 -31.89 2.75 -6.63
C PRO A 83 -30.36 2.70 -6.74
N SER A 84 -29.86 2.53 -7.96
CA SER A 84 -28.43 2.63 -8.25
C SER A 84 -27.88 3.97 -7.78
N LYS A 85 -26.66 3.96 -7.26
CA LYS A 85 -25.98 5.18 -6.78
C LYS A 85 -24.78 5.49 -7.66
N PRO A 86 -24.49 6.79 -7.89
CA PRO A 86 -23.24 7.17 -8.51
C PRO A 86 -22.08 6.69 -7.62
N PHE A 87 -21.08 6.11 -8.26
CA PHE A 87 -19.83 5.71 -7.66
C PHE A 87 -18.73 6.66 -8.11
N GLU A 88 -17.95 7.11 -7.15
CA GLU A 88 -16.80 7.97 -7.37
C GLU A 88 -15.63 7.48 -6.52
N TYR A 89 -14.44 7.47 -7.10
CA TYR A 89 -13.22 7.28 -6.33
C TYR A 89 -12.94 8.54 -5.48
N PHE A 90 -12.31 8.37 -4.32
CA PHE A 90 -11.88 9.52 -3.53
C PHE A 90 -10.80 10.31 -4.28
N PHE A 91 -10.75 11.63 -4.08
CA PHE A 91 -9.75 12.45 -4.74
C PHE A 91 -8.31 12.00 -4.39
N ALA A 92 -8.07 11.51 -3.18
CA ALA A 92 -6.77 10.94 -2.79
C ALA A 92 -6.39 9.69 -3.62
N GLN A 93 -7.36 8.85 -4.01
CA GLN A 93 -7.12 7.69 -4.87
C GLN A 93 -6.81 8.13 -6.31
N ARG A 94 -7.55 9.15 -6.80
CA ARG A 94 -7.29 9.80 -8.08
C ARG A 94 -5.90 10.43 -8.13
N GLU A 95 -5.55 11.29 -7.17
CA GLU A 95 -4.25 11.97 -7.11
C GLU A 95 -3.09 10.96 -7.08
N ALA A 96 -3.23 9.87 -6.31
CA ALA A 96 -2.21 8.82 -6.26
C ALA A 96 -2.01 8.15 -7.63
N LEU A 97 -3.09 7.76 -8.31
CA LEU A 97 -3.01 7.09 -9.60
C LEU A 97 -2.56 8.03 -10.72
N GLU A 98 -3.08 9.25 -10.79
CA GLU A 98 -2.63 10.28 -11.73
C GLU A 98 -1.14 10.57 -11.56
N THR A 99 -0.63 10.56 -10.32
CA THR A 99 0.81 10.74 -10.05
C THR A 99 1.64 9.58 -10.61
N ILE A 100 1.21 8.32 -10.41
CA ILE A 100 1.88 7.13 -10.94
C ILE A 100 1.93 7.17 -12.47
N VAL A 101 0.80 7.48 -13.11
CA VAL A 101 0.71 7.59 -14.58
C VAL A 101 1.56 8.74 -15.10
N TYR A 102 1.50 9.93 -14.48
CA TYR A 102 2.30 11.09 -14.87
C TYR A 102 3.80 10.79 -14.82
N LEU A 103 4.28 10.17 -13.73
CA LEU A 103 5.69 9.81 -13.58
C LEU A 103 6.15 8.78 -14.62
N THR A 104 5.24 7.96 -15.13
CA THR A 104 5.55 6.86 -16.04
C THR A 104 5.42 7.27 -17.50
N ASP A 105 4.27 7.77 -17.93
CA ASP A 105 4.01 8.10 -19.33
C ASP A 105 4.65 9.42 -19.73
N VAL A 106 4.56 10.44 -18.87
CA VAL A 106 4.96 11.82 -19.22
C VAL A 106 6.41 12.08 -18.87
N VAL A 107 6.80 11.78 -17.63
CA VAL A 107 8.17 12.01 -17.16
C VAL A 107 9.10 10.91 -17.65
N GLY A 108 8.59 9.68 -17.80
CA GLY A 108 9.39 8.53 -18.19
C GLY A 108 10.44 8.17 -17.14
N VAL A 109 10.12 8.29 -15.84
CA VAL A 109 11.07 8.02 -14.74
C VAL A 109 11.68 6.63 -14.92
N GLN A 110 13.01 6.55 -15.01
CA GLN A 110 13.73 5.28 -15.13
C GLN A 110 14.40 4.90 -13.81
N ASP A 111 14.91 5.90 -13.09
CA ASP A 111 15.67 5.70 -11.85
C ASP A 111 15.44 6.84 -10.84
N LYS A 112 16.11 6.72 -9.68
CA LYS A 112 16.06 7.70 -8.58
C LYS A 112 16.46 9.13 -8.99
N ARG A 113 17.33 9.30 -9.99
CA ARG A 113 17.78 10.62 -10.44
C ARG A 113 16.65 11.39 -11.12
N ASP A 114 15.75 10.71 -11.82
CA ASP A 114 14.57 11.34 -12.41
C ASP A 114 13.60 11.81 -11.32
N LEU A 115 13.40 11.01 -10.26
CA LEU A 115 12.56 11.38 -9.11
C LEU A 115 13.10 12.59 -8.34
N MET A 116 14.42 12.67 -8.16
CA MET A 116 15.07 13.78 -7.46
C MET A 116 14.79 15.16 -8.07
N ARG A 117 14.38 15.24 -9.34
CA ARG A 117 14.00 16.50 -10.00
C ARG A 117 12.78 17.18 -9.36
N PHE A 118 11.98 16.42 -8.59
CA PHE A 118 10.81 16.94 -7.89
C PHE A 118 11.09 17.34 -6.45
N ASP A 119 12.33 17.19 -5.96
CA ASP A 119 12.70 17.59 -4.61
C ASP A 119 12.49 19.10 -4.41
N SER A 120 11.53 19.43 -3.54
CA SER A 120 11.24 20.80 -3.15
C SER A 120 12.13 21.31 -2.02
N THR A 121 12.85 20.43 -1.34
CA THR A 121 13.65 20.73 -0.15
C THR A 121 15.12 21.06 -0.48
N GLY A 122 15.64 20.51 -1.58
CA GLY A 122 17.06 20.58 -1.95
C GLY A 122 17.97 19.72 -1.09
N LEU A 123 17.39 18.85 -0.25
CA LEU A 123 18.11 18.00 0.71
C LEU A 123 18.19 16.54 0.24
N VAL A 124 17.44 16.15 -0.79
CA VAL A 124 17.42 14.77 -1.26
C VAL A 124 18.71 14.46 -2.02
N SER A 125 19.35 13.35 -1.67
CA SER A 125 20.53 12.84 -2.36
C SER A 125 20.31 11.40 -2.82
N SER A 126 21.06 10.96 -3.83
CA SER A 126 20.93 9.60 -4.39
C SER A 126 21.19 8.48 -3.38
N GLY A 127 21.99 8.75 -2.34
CA GLY A 127 22.27 7.79 -1.26
C GLY A 127 21.10 7.59 -0.28
N MET A 128 20.03 8.38 -0.39
CA MET A 128 18.80 8.19 0.40
C MET A 128 17.84 7.17 -0.24
N PHE A 129 18.16 6.69 -1.45
CA PHE A 129 17.42 5.65 -2.14
C PHE A 129 18.24 4.37 -2.12
N ASP A 130 17.76 3.38 -1.37
CA ASP A 130 18.42 2.07 -1.27
C ASP A 130 18.25 1.26 -2.56
N GLU A 131 17.14 1.46 -3.28
CA GLU A 131 16.84 0.74 -4.52
C GLU A 131 17.55 1.30 -5.77
N ASP A 132 17.72 0.40 -6.75
CA ASP A 132 18.22 0.69 -8.10
C ASP A 132 17.21 0.28 -9.19
N TRP A 133 15.94 0.13 -8.81
CA TRP A 133 14.80 -0.10 -9.70
C TRP A 133 13.72 0.97 -9.47
N ARG A 134 12.74 1.03 -10.36
CA ARG A 134 11.64 2.01 -10.28
C ARG A 134 10.71 1.66 -9.12
N ARG A 135 10.71 2.47 -8.06
CA ARG A 135 9.86 2.32 -6.87
C ARG A 135 9.11 3.60 -6.56
N PHE A 136 7.79 3.51 -6.41
CA PHE A 136 6.93 4.62 -6.01
C PHE A 136 6.20 4.28 -4.70
N VAL A 137 6.28 5.18 -3.73
CA VAL A 137 5.56 5.05 -2.45
C VAL A 137 4.37 5.99 -2.44
N VAL A 138 3.19 5.45 -2.14
CA VAL A 138 1.93 6.16 -2.01
C VAL A 138 1.53 6.12 -0.53
N LYS A 139 1.61 7.28 0.13
CA LYS A 139 1.22 7.42 1.53
C LYS A 139 -0.27 7.69 1.62
N MET A 140 -1.03 6.80 2.24
CA MET A 140 -2.48 6.95 2.41
C MET A 140 -2.93 6.45 3.78
N ALA A 141 -3.79 7.22 4.44
CA ALA A 141 -4.40 6.84 5.70
C ALA A 141 -5.06 5.45 5.65
N THR A 142 -4.96 4.69 6.75
CA THR A 142 -5.59 3.37 6.86
C THR A 142 -7.11 3.51 6.74
N GLY A 143 -7.71 2.77 5.81
CA GLY A 143 -9.13 2.87 5.48
C GLY A 143 -9.44 3.77 4.27
N ALA A 144 -8.47 4.53 3.73
CA ALA A 144 -8.67 5.40 2.56
C ALA A 144 -8.74 4.65 1.21
N GLY A 145 -8.78 3.31 1.21
CA GLY A 145 -8.89 2.51 -0.01
C GLY A 145 -7.58 2.24 -0.76
N LYS A 146 -6.49 1.96 -0.04
CA LYS A 146 -5.18 1.57 -0.61
C LYS A 146 -5.27 0.45 -1.65
N THR A 147 -6.06 -0.58 -1.35
CA THR A 147 -6.27 -1.74 -2.24
C THR A 147 -6.96 -1.35 -3.56
N LYS A 148 -7.83 -0.33 -3.57
CA LYS A 148 -8.42 0.21 -4.82
C LYS A 148 -7.33 0.82 -5.71
N VAL A 149 -6.42 1.62 -5.15
CA VAL A 149 -5.29 2.19 -5.91
C VAL A 149 -4.43 1.09 -6.53
N LEU A 150 -4.10 0.04 -5.77
CA LEU A 150 -3.36 -1.11 -6.31
C LEU A 150 -4.12 -1.82 -7.44
N SER A 151 -5.44 -2.00 -7.31
CA SER A 151 -6.26 -2.61 -8.35
C SER A 151 -6.28 -1.78 -9.64
N LEU A 152 -6.40 -0.45 -9.55
CA LEU A 152 -6.37 0.43 -10.72
C LEU A 152 -4.99 0.47 -11.37
N ALA A 153 -3.92 0.52 -10.58
CA ALA A 153 -2.55 0.47 -11.11
C ALA A 153 -2.25 -0.86 -11.82
N LEU A 154 -2.80 -1.97 -11.31
CA LEU A 154 -2.72 -3.29 -11.96
C LEU A 154 -3.44 -3.29 -13.30
N VAL A 155 -4.69 -2.81 -13.34
CA VAL A 155 -5.49 -2.70 -14.58
C VAL A 155 -4.77 -1.83 -15.60
N TRP A 156 -4.28 -0.67 -15.17
CA TRP A 156 -3.51 0.25 -15.99
C TRP A 156 -2.28 -0.43 -16.60
N SER A 157 -1.44 -1.06 -15.78
CA SER A 157 -0.22 -1.74 -16.21
C SER A 157 -0.52 -2.85 -17.23
N PHE A 158 -1.55 -3.66 -16.96
CA PHE A 158 -1.99 -4.74 -17.86
C PHE A 158 -2.37 -4.22 -19.24
N PHE A 159 -3.24 -3.21 -19.31
CA PHE A 159 -3.70 -2.69 -20.59
C PHE A 159 -2.68 -1.83 -21.30
N HIS A 160 -1.88 -1.06 -20.56
CA HIS A 160 -0.82 -0.29 -21.16
C HIS A 160 0.18 -1.23 -21.84
N LYS A 161 0.52 -2.36 -21.23
CA LYS A 161 1.39 -3.37 -21.87
C LYS A 161 0.71 -4.12 -23.02
N THR A 162 -0.61 -4.28 -22.96
CA THR A 162 -1.39 -4.97 -24.00
C THR A 162 -1.57 -4.12 -25.25
N TYR A 163 -1.83 -2.83 -25.10
CA TYR A 163 -2.23 -1.96 -26.21
C TYR A 163 -1.16 -1.00 -26.70
N GLU A 164 -0.14 -0.67 -25.88
CA GLU A 164 0.95 0.22 -26.29
C GLU A 164 2.19 -0.62 -26.65
N ALA A 165 2.63 -0.53 -27.90
CA ALA A 165 3.69 -1.39 -28.46
C ALA A 165 5.03 -1.31 -27.70
N ASP A 166 5.42 -0.11 -27.27
CA ASP A 166 6.71 0.16 -26.61
C ASP A 166 6.59 0.19 -25.08
N SER A 167 5.51 -0.38 -24.52
CA SER A 167 5.31 -0.37 -23.08
C SER A 167 6.36 -1.18 -22.33
N THR A 168 6.91 -0.58 -21.27
CA THR A 168 7.76 -1.24 -20.27
C THR A 168 6.98 -1.72 -19.05
N LEU A 169 5.64 -1.68 -19.13
CA LEU A 169 4.74 -2.18 -18.10
C LEU A 169 4.61 -3.71 -18.15
N SER A 170 3.82 -4.29 -17.24
CA SER A 170 3.75 -5.74 -17.02
C SER A 170 2.31 -6.25 -17.04
N ARG A 171 2.14 -7.50 -17.48
CA ARG A 171 0.88 -8.25 -17.35
C ARG A 171 0.95 -9.37 -16.31
N ASN A 172 2.06 -9.46 -15.57
CA ASN A 172 2.16 -10.28 -14.38
C ASN A 172 2.46 -9.43 -13.15
N PHE A 173 1.86 -9.82 -12.03
CA PHE A 173 1.82 -9.02 -10.82
C PHE A 173 2.18 -9.88 -9.63
N LEU A 174 3.08 -9.37 -8.79
CA LEU A 174 3.35 -9.93 -7.47
C LEU A 174 2.75 -9.00 -6.42
N VAL A 175 1.70 -9.45 -5.76
CA VAL A 175 1.02 -8.73 -4.67
C VAL A 175 1.49 -9.29 -3.34
N ILE A 176 2.18 -8.47 -2.55
CA ILE A 176 2.78 -8.89 -1.28
C ILE A 176 2.07 -8.22 -0.11
N ALA A 177 1.66 -9.04 0.86
CA ALA A 177 1.15 -8.61 2.16
C ALA A 177 2.16 -8.93 3.29
N PRO A 178 2.25 -8.09 4.33
CA PRO A 178 3.19 -8.31 5.43
C PRO A 178 2.77 -9.44 6.36
N ASN A 179 1.47 -9.69 6.49
CA ASN A 179 0.92 -10.67 7.42
C ASN A 179 -0.34 -11.33 6.84
N ILE A 180 -0.78 -12.42 7.46
CA ILE A 180 -1.91 -13.22 6.99
C ILE A 180 -3.23 -12.43 7.04
N ILE A 181 -3.40 -11.51 7.99
CA ILE A 181 -4.62 -10.71 8.11
C ILE A 181 -4.80 -9.78 6.90
N VAL A 182 -3.72 -9.10 6.50
CA VAL A 182 -3.72 -8.26 5.29
C VAL A 182 -3.85 -9.12 4.03
N LEU A 183 -3.17 -10.28 3.99
CA LEU A 183 -3.29 -11.22 2.89
C LEU A 183 -4.73 -11.67 2.66
N ASP A 184 -5.42 -12.09 3.73
CA ASP A 184 -6.80 -12.56 3.68
C ASP A 184 -7.77 -11.45 3.23
N ARG A 185 -7.51 -10.19 3.60
CA ARG A 185 -8.28 -9.04 3.12
C ARG A 185 -8.13 -8.88 1.61
N ILE A 186 -6.90 -8.82 1.12
CA ILE A 186 -6.63 -8.66 -0.32
C ILE A 186 -7.18 -9.87 -1.08
N TYR A 187 -7.04 -11.08 -0.53
CA TYR A 187 -7.60 -12.29 -1.14
C TYR A 187 -9.11 -12.19 -1.31
N LYS A 188 -9.86 -11.74 -0.28
CA LYS A 188 -11.31 -11.57 -0.39
C LYS A 188 -11.72 -10.60 -1.50
N ASP A 189 -10.95 -9.53 -1.69
CA ASP A 189 -11.19 -8.54 -2.74
C ASP A 189 -10.84 -9.08 -4.14
N PHE A 190 -9.73 -9.82 -4.25
CA PHE A 190 -9.19 -10.30 -5.53
C PHE A 190 -9.74 -11.67 -5.96
N GLN A 191 -10.32 -12.46 -5.05
CA GLN A 191 -10.83 -13.80 -5.34
C GLN A 191 -11.89 -13.73 -6.44
N GLY A 192 -11.68 -14.49 -7.52
CA GLY A 192 -12.55 -14.45 -8.70
C GLY A 192 -12.53 -13.10 -9.42
N LEU A 193 -11.45 -12.31 -9.24
CA LEU A 193 -11.27 -10.97 -9.80
C LEU A 193 -12.37 -9.98 -9.40
N ARG A 194 -13.07 -10.22 -8.28
CA ARG A 194 -14.27 -9.47 -7.89
C ARG A 194 -14.08 -7.97 -7.86
N ILE A 195 -13.01 -7.47 -7.23
CA ILE A 195 -12.75 -6.02 -7.16
C ILE A 195 -12.71 -5.36 -8.54
N PHE A 196 -12.20 -6.05 -9.57
CA PHE A 196 -12.06 -5.50 -10.92
C PHE A 196 -13.39 -5.39 -11.68
N PHE A 197 -14.38 -6.22 -11.34
CA PHE A 197 -15.69 -6.23 -11.97
C PHE A 197 -16.78 -5.57 -11.12
N GLN A 198 -16.60 -5.53 -9.80
CA GLN A 198 -17.52 -4.85 -8.89
C GLN A 198 -17.26 -3.35 -8.89
N ASP A 199 -16.02 -2.92 -8.76
CA ASP A 199 -15.71 -1.51 -8.98
C ASP A 199 -15.67 -1.23 -10.49
N PRO A 200 -15.89 0.02 -10.94
CA PRO A 200 -15.72 0.40 -12.35
C PRO A 200 -14.23 0.47 -12.74
N ALA A 201 -13.43 -0.51 -12.33
CA ALA A 201 -12.01 -0.59 -12.66
C ALA A 201 -11.80 -0.92 -14.14
N LEU A 202 -12.71 -1.70 -14.75
CA LEU A 202 -12.66 -2.07 -16.16
C LEU A 202 -13.71 -1.30 -16.98
N PRO A 203 -13.30 -0.59 -18.05
CA PRO A 203 -14.24 -0.04 -19.01
C PRO A 203 -15.10 -1.09 -19.68
N ASP A 204 -16.25 -0.68 -20.22
CA ASP A 204 -17.07 -1.54 -21.06
C ASP A 204 -16.38 -1.84 -22.40
N ASN A 205 -16.67 -3.01 -22.99
CA ASN A 205 -16.19 -3.32 -24.34
C ASN A 205 -16.78 -2.30 -25.34
N GLY A 206 -15.91 -1.79 -26.22
CA GLY A 206 -16.24 -0.73 -27.17
C GLY A 206 -15.88 0.68 -26.69
N PHE A 207 -15.61 0.88 -25.39
CA PHE A 207 -15.10 2.16 -24.89
C PHE A 207 -13.75 2.48 -25.55
N ASP A 208 -13.66 3.65 -26.21
CA ASP A 208 -12.53 4.05 -27.06
C ASP A 208 -12.07 2.97 -28.06
N GLY A 209 -13.02 2.15 -28.55
CA GLY A 209 -12.78 1.15 -29.60
C GLY A 209 -12.01 -0.10 -29.14
N ARG A 210 -11.94 -0.39 -27.84
CA ARG A 210 -11.18 -1.52 -27.27
C ARG A 210 -12.08 -2.50 -26.52
N ASN A 211 -11.65 -3.76 -26.41
CA ASN A 211 -12.42 -4.83 -25.76
C ASN A 211 -11.93 -5.09 -24.34
N TRP A 212 -11.99 -4.07 -23.48
CA TRP A 212 -11.41 -4.08 -22.14
C TRP A 212 -11.78 -5.31 -21.30
N ARG A 213 -13.08 -5.64 -21.14
CA ARG A 213 -13.49 -6.77 -20.29
C ARG A 213 -13.09 -8.12 -20.86
N ASP A 214 -13.16 -8.27 -22.18
CA ASP A 214 -12.83 -9.54 -22.83
C ASP A 214 -11.32 -9.79 -22.81
N ASP A 215 -10.52 -8.73 -23.00
CA ASP A 215 -9.06 -8.79 -23.01
C ASP A 215 -8.49 -8.95 -21.59
N PHE A 216 -9.26 -8.65 -20.53
CA PHE A 216 -8.83 -8.77 -19.14
C PHE A 216 -8.84 -10.23 -18.62
N GLN A 217 -7.87 -11.00 -19.09
CA GLN A 217 -7.75 -12.43 -18.80
C GLN A 217 -6.64 -12.72 -17.78
N LEU A 218 -6.92 -12.45 -16.50
CA LEU A 218 -5.98 -12.71 -15.39
C LEU A 218 -6.36 -13.96 -14.58
N THR A 219 -5.36 -14.61 -14.00
CA THR A 219 -5.54 -15.70 -13.04
C THR A 219 -4.90 -15.33 -11.71
N LEU A 220 -5.66 -15.43 -10.62
CA LEU A 220 -5.16 -15.26 -9.26
C LEU A 220 -4.56 -16.57 -8.76
N HIS A 221 -3.26 -16.56 -8.46
CA HIS A 221 -2.54 -17.65 -7.83
C HIS A 221 -2.30 -17.29 -6.37
N VAL A 222 -2.69 -18.18 -5.47
CA VAL A 222 -2.57 -17.94 -4.03
C VAL A 222 -1.60 -18.94 -3.43
N GLN A 223 -0.55 -18.41 -2.82
CA GLN A 223 0.40 -19.21 -2.03
C GLN A 223 0.97 -20.42 -2.80
N ASP A 224 0.63 -21.65 -2.40
CA ASP A 224 1.20 -22.90 -2.93
C ASP A 224 0.39 -23.49 -4.10
N ASP A 225 -0.80 -22.95 -4.40
CA ASP A 225 -1.62 -23.40 -5.53
C ASP A 225 -1.27 -22.61 -6.79
N VAL A 226 0.00 -22.69 -7.18
CA VAL A 226 0.53 -21.99 -8.35
C VAL A 226 0.65 -22.99 -9.49
N ARG A 227 -0.26 -22.87 -10.46
CA ARG A 227 -0.12 -23.52 -11.76
C ARG A 227 0.00 -22.42 -12.80
N VAL A 228 1.22 -21.96 -13.06
CA VAL A 228 1.45 -21.02 -14.17
C VAL A 228 1.23 -21.77 -15.47
N THR A 229 0.02 -21.67 -16.01
CA THR A 229 -0.35 -22.24 -17.30
C THR A 229 -0.16 -21.26 -18.44
N ARG A 230 0.07 -19.96 -18.14
CA ARG A 230 0.17 -18.87 -19.11
C ARG A 230 1.42 -18.03 -18.84
N PRO A 231 2.14 -17.59 -19.89
CA PRO A 231 3.32 -16.72 -19.74
C PRO A 231 2.96 -15.33 -19.20
N THR A 232 1.71 -14.89 -19.41
CA THR A 232 1.21 -13.59 -19.00
C THR A 232 -0.18 -13.73 -18.37
N GLY A 233 -0.64 -12.70 -17.68
CA GLY A 233 -1.96 -12.70 -17.08
C GLY A 233 -1.98 -13.40 -15.71
N ASN A 234 -0.94 -13.23 -14.90
CA ASN A 234 -0.83 -13.87 -13.59
C ASN A 234 -0.82 -12.83 -12.46
N ILE A 235 -1.63 -13.04 -11.42
CA ILE A 235 -1.56 -12.30 -10.16
C ILE A 235 -1.10 -13.29 -9.08
N PHE A 236 0.12 -13.13 -8.57
CA PHE A 236 0.65 -13.91 -7.47
C PHE A 236 0.38 -13.18 -6.17
N LEU A 237 -0.54 -13.68 -5.36
CA LEU A 237 -0.87 -13.12 -4.06
C LEU A 237 -0.22 -13.94 -2.95
N THR A 238 0.64 -13.31 -2.16
CA THR A 238 1.46 -14.00 -1.16
C THR A 238 1.77 -13.15 0.05
N ASN A 239 2.11 -13.81 1.16
CA ASN A 239 2.72 -13.13 2.29
C ASN A 239 4.24 -13.11 2.14
N ILE A 240 4.83 -12.17 2.87
CA ILE A 240 6.24 -11.92 2.75
C ILE A 240 7.13 -13.13 3.10
N HIS A 241 6.76 -13.90 4.13
CA HIS A 241 7.52 -15.07 4.59
C HIS A 241 7.68 -16.17 3.54
N ARG A 242 6.75 -16.28 2.57
CA ARG A 242 6.80 -17.33 1.53
C ARG A 242 7.65 -16.94 0.33
N VAL A 243 7.77 -15.65 0.01
CA VAL A 243 8.65 -15.18 -1.09
C VAL A 243 10.13 -15.53 -0.79
N TYR A 244 10.46 -15.72 0.49
CA TYR A 244 11.79 -16.00 1.01
C TYR A 244 12.23 -17.45 0.94
N ALA A 245 11.30 -18.40 0.80
CA ALA A 245 11.59 -19.83 0.97
C ALA A 245 12.62 -20.39 -0.02
N GLY A 246 12.89 -19.69 -1.13
CA GLY A 246 13.96 -20.03 -2.07
C GLY A 246 15.38 -19.63 -1.63
N ASN A 247 15.54 -18.88 -0.53
CA ASN A 247 16.84 -18.47 0.03
C ASN A 247 17.09 -19.15 1.39
N GLU A 248 16.98 -20.48 1.48
CA GLU A 248 17.85 -21.18 2.43
C GLU A 248 19.29 -20.92 1.96
N SER A 249 20.00 -20.02 2.65
CA SER A 249 21.41 -19.78 2.43
C SER A 249 22.14 -21.12 2.55
N ILE A 250 22.98 -21.46 1.56
CA ILE A 250 23.92 -22.58 1.70
C ILE A 250 24.73 -22.26 2.95
N PRO A 251 24.66 -23.10 3.99
CA PRO A 251 25.34 -22.79 5.24
C PRO A 251 26.83 -22.59 4.99
N THR A 252 27.42 -21.59 5.63
CA THR A 252 28.85 -21.29 5.53
C THR A 252 29.53 -21.41 6.89
N PRO A 253 30.86 -21.66 6.94
CA PRO A 253 31.61 -21.69 8.21
C PRO A 253 31.54 -20.39 9.01
N ASP A 254 31.18 -19.28 8.36
CA ASP A 254 31.16 -17.93 8.93
C ASP A 254 29.77 -17.54 9.46
N ASP A 255 28.77 -18.43 9.41
CA ASP A 255 27.43 -18.17 9.92
C ASP A 255 27.41 -18.11 11.46
N GLU A 256 26.63 -17.19 12.04
CA GLU A 256 26.49 -17.04 13.50
C GLU A 256 26.01 -18.34 14.18
N ASN A 257 25.26 -19.17 13.44
CA ASN A 257 24.90 -20.52 13.85
C ASN A 257 25.47 -21.54 12.84
N THR A 258 26.64 -22.10 13.17
CA THR A 258 27.33 -23.09 12.33
C THR A 258 26.70 -24.49 12.36
N MET A 259 25.62 -24.71 13.15
CA MET A 259 24.99 -26.03 13.27
C MET A 259 24.49 -26.56 11.92
N ASP A 260 23.86 -25.71 11.09
CA ASP A 260 23.32 -26.14 9.79
C ASP A 260 24.43 -26.45 8.77
N TYR A 261 25.63 -25.86 8.92
CA TYR A 261 26.82 -26.19 8.13
C TYR A 261 27.39 -27.58 8.46
N PHE A 262 27.36 -27.96 9.74
CA PHE A 262 27.91 -29.25 10.18
C PHE A 262 26.89 -30.40 10.17
N LEU A 263 25.61 -30.11 10.42
CA LEU A 263 24.55 -31.12 10.60
C LEU A 263 23.60 -31.23 9.40
N GLY A 264 23.69 -30.30 8.44
CA GLY A 264 22.71 -30.13 7.38
C GLY A 264 21.43 -29.44 7.88
N PRO A 265 20.55 -28.99 6.97
CA PRO A 265 19.30 -28.32 7.36
C PRO A 265 18.43 -29.26 8.19
N THR A 266 17.78 -28.70 9.20
CA THR A 266 16.80 -29.45 10.02
C THR A 266 15.68 -29.96 9.11
N PRO A 267 15.30 -31.25 9.17
CA PRO A 267 14.26 -31.77 8.31
C PRO A 267 12.93 -31.09 8.65
N THR A 268 12.47 -30.18 7.80
CA THR A 268 11.10 -29.69 7.84
C THR A 268 10.20 -30.84 7.39
N GLY A 269 9.15 -31.12 8.16
CA GLY A 269 8.34 -32.32 8.04
C GLY A 269 7.94 -32.64 6.60
N SER A 270 8.33 -33.84 6.15
CA SER A 270 8.01 -34.39 4.84
C SER A 270 6.50 -34.47 4.62
N THR A 271 6.00 -33.72 3.65
CA THR A 271 4.77 -34.05 2.93
C THR A 271 5.10 -34.18 1.45
N THR A 272 4.80 -35.34 0.89
CA THR A 272 4.97 -35.75 -0.50
C THR A 272 3.97 -35.06 -1.42
N ASP A 273 3.97 -33.73 -1.43
CA ASP A 273 3.38 -32.94 -2.51
C ASP A 273 4.53 -32.14 -3.12
N SER A 274 4.75 -32.30 -4.42
CA SER A 274 5.67 -31.49 -5.21
C SER A 274 5.16 -30.04 -5.24
N LYS A 275 5.35 -29.31 -4.13
CA LYS A 275 5.02 -27.90 -4.00
C LYS A 275 5.99 -27.12 -4.89
N ILE A 276 5.46 -26.54 -5.96
CA ILE A 276 6.25 -25.66 -6.83
C ILE A 276 6.52 -24.38 -6.01
N ASP A 277 7.80 -24.02 -5.85
CA ASP A 277 8.19 -22.84 -5.10
C ASP A 277 7.80 -21.57 -5.88
N LEU A 278 6.84 -20.82 -5.33
CA LEU A 278 6.42 -19.51 -5.86
C LEU A 278 7.62 -18.57 -6.08
N GLY A 279 8.63 -18.65 -5.20
CA GLY A 279 9.84 -17.86 -5.31
C GLY A 279 10.64 -18.16 -6.57
N LEU A 280 10.67 -19.42 -7.04
CA LEU A 280 11.32 -19.79 -8.29
C LEU A 280 10.52 -19.31 -9.50
N ILE A 281 9.19 -19.51 -9.46
CA ILE A 281 8.28 -19.10 -10.54
C ILE A 281 8.39 -17.60 -10.82
N VAL A 282 8.30 -16.79 -9.76
CA VAL A 282 8.31 -15.32 -9.88
C VAL A 282 9.67 -14.80 -10.37
N ARG A 283 10.77 -15.50 -10.06
CA ARG A 283 12.11 -15.15 -10.55
C ARG A 283 12.37 -15.58 -11.99
N ASP A 284 11.59 -16.51 -12.52
CA ASP A 284 11.71 -16.98 -13.90
C ASP A 284 10.71 -16.35 -14.87
N ILE A 285 9.81 -15.47 -14.42
CA ILE A 285 8.89 -14.78 -15.31
C ILE A 285 9.60 -13.64 -16.06
N ASP A 286 9.14 -13.32 -17.28
CA ASP A 286 9.81 -12.34 -18.15
C ASP A 286 9.37 -10.88 -17.89
N GLU A 287 8.14 -10.66 -17.45
CA GLU A 287 7.62 -9.34 -17.07
C GLU A 287 6.98 -9.41 -15.69
N LEU A 288 7.33 -8.46 -14.81
CA LEU A 288 6.76 -8.39 -13.46
C LEU A 288 6.61 -6.95 -12.96
N MET A 289 5.50 -6.70 -12.29
CA MET A 289 5.25 -5.52 -11.45
C MET A 289 4.99 -5.97 -10.01
N VAL A 290 5.59 -5.29 -9.05
CA VAL A 290 5.43 -5.62 -7.61
C VAL A 290 4.49 -4.60 -6.97
N LEU A 291 3.49 -5.08 -6.24
CA LEU A 291 2.48 -4.29 -5.54
C LEU A 291 2.49 -4.68 -4.06
N ASN A 292 2.85 -3.75 -3.18
CA ASN A 292 2.97 -4.02 -1.75
C ASN A 292 1.92 -3.23 -0.96
N ASP A 293 1.13 -3.92 -0.15
CA ASP A 293 0.22 -3.30 0.82
C ASP A 293 0.86 -3.26 2.20
N GLU A 294 0.64 -2.18 2.96
CA GLU A 294 1.30 -1.89 4.24
C GLU A 294 2.84 -1.97 4.15
N ALA A 295 3.41 -1.40 3.07
CA ALA A 295 4.85 -1.47 2.75
C ALA A 295 5.80 -0.75 3.72
N HIS A 296 5.33 -0.27 4.88
CA HIS A 296 6.22 0.25 5.93
C HIS A 296 7.17 -0.83 6.49
N HIS A 297 6.88 -2.10 6.23
CA HIS A 297 7.78 -3.22 6.48
C HIS A 297 8.96 -3.31 5.49
N VAL A 298 9.05 -2.45 4.46
CA VAL A 298 10.14 -2.38 3.48
C VAL A 298 10.97 -1.10 3.69
N HIS A 299 11.42 -0.88 4.93
CA HIS A 299 12.12 0.34 5.36
C HIS A 299 13.65 0.22 5.40
N ASN A 300 14.18 -1.00 5.26
CA ASN A 300 15.61 -1.26 5.44
C ASN A 300 16.12 -2.27 4.40
N PRO A 301 17.23 -1.98 3.69
CA PRO A 301 17.76 -2.82 2.63
C PRO A 301 18.25 -4.19 3.11
N LYS A 302 18.49 -4.35 4.41
CA LYS A 302 18.88 -5.63 5.01
C LYS A 302 17.72 -6.61 5.14
N LEU A 303 16.48 -6.11 5.12
CA LEU A 303 15.29 -6.93 5.25
C LEU A 303 15.14 -7.86 4.05
N ALA A 304 14.71 -9.09 4.33
CA ALA A 304 14.51 -10.10 3.30
C ALA A 304 13.52 -9.63 2.21
N TRP A 305 12.57 -8.74 2.54
CA TRP A 305 11.61 -8.19 1.57
C TRP A 305 12.33 -7.39 0.49
N PHE A 306 13.13 -6.43 0.92
CA PHE A 306 13.90 -5.60 0.01
C PHE A 306 14.85 -6.46 -0.85
N LYS A 307 15.61 -7.37 -0.21
CA LYS A 307 16.53 -8.28 -0.91
C LYS A 307 15.81 -9.16 -1.93
N SER A 308 14.63 -9.67 -1.60
CA SER A 308 13.88 -10.51 -2.53
C SER A 308 13.42 -9.75 -3.77
N ILE A 309 12.99 -8.49 -3.63
CA ILE A 309 12.64 -7.66 -4.78
C ILE A 309 13.90 -7.33 -5.60
N GLN A 310 15.01 -7.04 -4.93
CA GLN A 310 16.30 -6.82 -5.57
C GLN A 310 16.75 -8.06 -6.37
N ASP A 311 16.60 -9.26 -5.83
CA ASP A 311 16.93 -10.51 -6.50
C ASP A 311 16.07 -10.73 -7.76
N ILE A 312 14.77 -10.43 -7.67
CA ILE A 312 13.84 -10.51 -8.80
C ILE A 312 14.27 -9.53 -9.91
N ASP A 313 14.52 -8.27 -9.57
CA ASP A 313 14.98 -7.26 -10.53
C ASP A 313 16.32 -7.64 -11.18
N ASN A 314 17.27 -8.15 -10.38
CA ASN A 314 18.55 -8.65 -10.89
C ASN A 314 18.38 -9.83 -11.86
N LYS A 315 17.43 -10.74 -11.60
CA LYS A 315 17.12 -11.86 -12.50
C LYS A 315 16.50 -11.40 -13.82
N LEU A 316 15.58 -10.44 -13.77
CA LEU A 316 15.03 -9.81 -14.98
C LEU A 316 16.14 -9.11 -15.79
N LYS A 317 17.05 -8.39 -15.12
CA LYS A 317 18.23 -7.77 -15.74
C LYS A 317 19.16 -8.78 -16.42
N GLN A 318 19.35 -9.97 -15.84
CA GLN A 318 20.12 -11.05 -16.46
C GLN A 318 19.46 -11.57 -17.76
N LYS A 319 18.13 -11.47 -17.88
CA LYS A 319 17.37 -11.83 -19.08
C LYS A 319 17.30 -10.70 -20.12
N GLY A 320 17.86 -9.53 -19.82
CA GLY A 320 17.81 -8.35 -20.69
C GLY A 320 16.55 -7.49 -20.51
N ASP A 321 15.75 -7.74 -19.48
CA ASP A 321 14.62 -6.90 -19.07
C ASP A 321 14.90 -6.27 -17.69
N ARG A 322 13.89 -5.80 -16.98
CA ARG A 322 14.00 -5.24 -15.62
C ARG A 322 12.66 -5.31 -14.91
N LEU A 323 12.66 -5.10 -13.59
CA LEU A 323 11.39 -4.91 -12.89
C LEU A 323 10.68 -3.68 -13.46
N SER A 324 9.42 -3.87 -13.86
CA SER A 324 8.64 -2.83 -14.52
C SER A 324 8.42 -1.62 -13.59
N MET A 325 7.97 -1.92 -12.37
CA MET A 325 7.74 -0.97 -11.30
C MET A 325 7.42 -1.71 -9.99
N GLN A 326 7.80 -1.11 -8.87
CA GLN A 326 7.28 -1.42 -7.55
C GLN A 326 6.37 -0.27 -7.07
N ILE A 327 5.15 -0.60 -6.64
CA ILE A 327 4.24 0.34 -5.98
C ILE A 327 4.02 -0.09 -4.53
N ASP A 328 4.33 0.80 -3.61
CA ASP A 328 4.19 0.62 -2.18
C ASP A 328 3.07 1.50 -1.66
N VAL A 329 1.97 0.91 -1.16
CA VAL A 329 0.92 1.67 -0.45
C VAL A 329 1.07 1.46 1.04
N THR A 330 1.10 2.54 1.82
CA THR A 330 1.25 2.47 3.29
C THR A 330 0.75 3.73 3.97
N ALA A 331 0.32 3.64 5.22
CA ALA A 331 -0.02 4.83 6.01
C ALA A 331 1.21 5.49 6.65
N THR A 332 2.31 4.75 6.80
CA THR A 332 3.47 5.13 7.62
C THR A 332 4.80 4.81 6.92
N PRO A 333 5.12 5.47 5.79
CA PRO A 333 6.37 5.21 5.06
C PRO A 333 7.57 5.83 5.80
N LYS A 334 8.02 5.20 6.88
CA LYS A 334 9.10 5.72 7.73
C LYS A 334 10.21 4.70 7.89
N HIS A 335 11.44 5.19 7.89
CA HIS A 335 12.62 4.43 8.30
C HIS A 335 12.68 4.29 9.83
N ASP A 336 13.56 3.42 10.33
CA ASP A 336 13.78 3.21 11.77
C ASP A 336 14.20 4.48 12.51
N ASN A 337 14.86 5.41 11.81
CA ASN A 337 15.24 6.73 12.33
C ASN A 337 14.07 7.74 12.34
N GLY A 338 12.89 7.35 11.88
CA GLY A 338 11.68 8.17 11.81
C GLY A 338 11.53 9.06 10.57
N ALA A 339 12.55 9.13 9.70
CA ALA A 339 12.51 9.87 8.45
C ALA A 339 11.53 9.23 7.46
N ILE A 340 10.83 10.06 6.67
CA ILE A 340 9.90 9.55 5.64
C ILE A 340 10.70 9.01 4.45
N PHE A 341 10.18 7.95 3.81
CA PHE A 341 10.72 7.43 2.56
C PHE A 341 10.77 8.53 1.49
N VAL A 342 11.95 8.85 0.99
CA VAL A 342 12.18 9.93 0.01
C VAL A 342 11.44 9.69 -1.31
N GLN A 343 11.23 8.42 -1.67
CA GLN A 343 10.50 7.95 -2.84
C GLN A 343 8.97 8.04 -2.71
N THR A 344 8.45 8.72 -1.68
CA THR A 344 7.01 8.98 -1.55
C THR A 344 6.57 10.04 -2.57
N VAL A 345 5.69 9.63 -3.48
CA VAL A 345 5.24 10.45 -4.62
C VAL A 345 3.85 11.04 -4.42
N SER A 346 3.03 10.44 -3.56
CA SER A 346 1.69 10.93 -3.19
C SER A 346 1.48 10.81 -1.69
N ASP A 347 0.73 11.74 -1.10
CA ASP A 347 0.44 11.79 0.33
C ASP A 347 -1.03 12.11 0.59
N TYR A 348 -1.65 11.33 1.46
CA TYR A 348 -2.97 11.59 2.02
C TYR A 348 -2.95 11.23 3.52
N PRO A 349 -2.63 12.21 4.39
CA PRO A 349 -2.40 11.97 5.80
C PRO A 349 -3.71 11.71 6.57
N LEU A 350 -3.59 11.06 7.73
CA LEU A 350 -4.73 10.73 8.60
C LEU A 350 -5.57 11.95 8.98
N VAL A 351 -4.96 13.12 9.14
CA VAL A 351 -5.65 14.36 9.51
C VAL A 351 -6.65 14.79 8.42
N GLU A 352 -6.25 14.71 7.15
CA GLU A 352 -7.13 15.00 6.00
C GLU A 352 -8.25 13.96 5.92
N ALA A 353 -7.92 12.68 6.10
CA ALA A 353 -8.87 11.58 6.06
C ALA A 353 -9.97 11.65 7.15
N ILE A 354 -9.59 12.07 8.36
CA ILE A 354 -10.55 12.29 9.47
C ILE A 354 -11.46 13.48 9.13
N HIS A 355 -10.89 14.59 8.67
CA HIS A 355 -11.66 15.80 8.32
C HIS A 355 -12.68 15.56 7.20
N GLN A 356 -12.32 14.74 6.22
CA GLN A 356 -13.20 14.36 5.11
C GLN A 356 -14.14 13.18 5.42
N ASN A 357 -14.18 12.69 6.67
CA ASN A 357 -14.98 11.53 7.08
C ASN A 357 -14.70 10.24 6.27
N VAL A 358 -13.52 10.12 5.65
CA VAL A 358 -13.10 8.90 4.96
C VAL A 358 -12.79 7.79 5.95
N VAL A 359 -12.28 8.17 7.12
CA VAL A 359 -12.02 7.24 8.22
C VAL A 359 -12.84 7.66 9.45
N LYS A 360 -13.04 6.71 10.35
CA LYS A 360 -13.77 6.97 11.59
C LYS A 360 -12.98 7.95 12.47
N HIS A 361 -13.72 8.80 13.17
CA HIS A 361 -13.17 9.71 14.17
C HIS A 361 -12.82 8.92 15.44
N PRO A 362 -11.55 8.92 15.88
CA PRO A 362 -11.23 8.38 17.20
C PRO A 362 -11.90 9.26 18.24
N THR A 363 -12.71 8.66 19.10
CA THR A 363 -13.26 9.36 20.27
C THR A 363 -12.29 9.17 21.42
N LEU A 364 -11.74 10.28 21.93
CA LEU A 364 -10.92 10.25 23.13
C LEU A 364 -11.81 10.37 24.37
N PRO A 365 -11.46 9.73 25.49
CA PRO A 365 -12.13 9.97 26.76
C PRO A 365 -12.11 11.46 27.13
N ASP A 366 -13.07 11.90 27.94
CA ASP A 366 -13.12 13.29 28.36
C ASP A 366 -11.88 13.66 29.21
N ALA A 367 -11.53 14.95 29.20
CA ALA A 367 -10.33 15.45 29.87
C ALA A 367 -10.33 15.15 31.38
N ALA A 368 -11.50 15.06 32.03
CA ALA A 368 -11.57 14.76 33.46
C ALA A 368 -11.31 13.29 33.74
N SER A 369 -11.74 12.37 32.86
CA SER A 369 -11.36 10.96 32.90
C SER A 369 -9.87 10.77 32.67
N ILE A 370 -9.29 11.44 31.66
CA ILE A 370 -7.84 11.37 31.37
C ILE A 370 -7.01 11.92 32.54
N ALA A 371 -7.43 13.03 33.16
CA ALA A 371 -6.70 13.66 34.27
C ALA A 371 -6.61 12.79 35.53
N ARG A 372 -7.45 11.75 35.65
CA ARG A 372 -7.41 10.79 36.77
C ARG A 372 -6.49 9.60 36.52
N LEU A 373 -5.94 9.48 35.31
CA LEU A 373 -5.11 8.35 34.94
C LEU A 373 -3.67 8.58 35.40
N GLU A 374 -3.26 7.86 36.44
CA GLU A 374 -1.88 7.85 36.90
C GLU A 374 -1.33 6.42 36.96
N PRO A 375 -0.11 6.16 36.43
CA PRO A 375 0.52 4.87 36.62
C PRO A 375 0.82 4.64 38.11
N LYS A 376 0.29 3.56 38.68
CA LYS A 376 0.53 3.18 40.08
C LYS A 376 1.95 2.60 40.24
N PRO A 377 2.60 2.79 41.40
CA PRO A 377 3.94 2.25 41.67
C PRO A 377 3.87 0.74 41.93
N SER A 378 3.67 -0.05 40.87
CA SER A 378 3.75 -1.50 40.87
C SER A 378 4.69 -2.00 39.77
N ALA A 379 5.27 -3.18 39.98
CA ALA A 379 6.00 -3.92 38.95
C ALA A 379 5.07 -4.76 38.07
N ILE A 380 3.83 -4.97 38.51
CA ILE A 380 2.82 -5.74 37.79
C ILE A 380 2.08 -4.79 36.84
N PHE A 381 1.98 -5.15 35.55
CA PHE A 381 1.42 -4.28 34.51
C PHE A 381 -0.04 -3.89 34.81
N GLU A 382 -0.88 -4.87 35.15
CA GLU A 382 -2.31 -4.65 35.43
C GLU A 382 -2.53 -3.73 36.62
N GLU A 383 -1.68 -3.81 37.65
CA GLU A 383 -1.76 -2.94 38.82
C GLU A 383 -1.25 -1.53 38.49
N ARG A 384 -0.13 -1.45 37.76
CA ARG A 384 0.47 -0.19 37.34
C ARG A 384 -0.50 0.60 36.47
N TYR A 385 -1.19 -0.05 35.53
CA TYR A 385 -2.09 0.60 34.58
C TYR A 385 -3.58 0.37 34.88
N ALA A 386 -3.92 -0.01 36.12
CA ALA A 386 -5.28 -0.36 36.53
C ALA A 386 -6.31 0.70 36.12
N ASP A 387 -6.02 1.99 36.36
CA ASP A 387 -6.96 3.09 36.07
C ASP A 387 -7.20 3.23 34.54
N TYR A 388 -6.19 2.94 33.72
CA TYR A 388 -6.30 2.95 32.26
C TYR A 388 -7.14 1.77 31.75
N LEU A 389 -6.91 0.58 32.32
CA LEU A 389 -7.66 -0.63 31.97
C LEU A 389 -9.14 -0.50 32.38
N GLU A 390 -9.40 0.02 33.57
CA GLU A 390 -10.76 0.26 34.07
C GLU A 390 -11.51 1.24 33.18
N LEU A 391 -10.89 2.38 32.83
CA LEU A 391 -11.48 3.33 31.89
C LEU A 391 -11.73 2.70 30.51
N GLY A 392 -10.79 1.90 29.99
CA GLY A 392 -10.95 1.17 28.74
C GLY A 392 -12.14 0.22 28.74
N VAL A 393 -12.35 -0.49 29.86
CA VAL A 393 -13.51 -1.38 30.06
C VAL A 393 -14.81 -0.59 30.21
N GLU A 394 -14.81 0.54 30.92
CA GLU A 394 -15.99 1.41 31.05
C GLU A 394 -16.44 1.96 29.69
N GLU A 395 -15.52 2.48 28.88
CA GLU A 395 -15.82 2.96 27.53
C GLU A 395 -16.26 1.81 26.61
N TRP A 396 -15.62 0.65 26.72
CA TRP A 396 -16.05 -0.54 25.98
C TRP A 396 -17.47 -0.98 26.37
N ARG A 397 -17.87 -0.94 27.65
CA ARG A 397 -19.23 -1.28 28.10
C ARG A 397 -20.29 -0.35 27.50
N LYS A 398 -20.00 0.95 27.42
CA LYS A 398 -20.87 1.93 26.73
C LYS A 398 -21.03 1.55 25.26
N SER A 399 -19.90 1.31 24.58
CA SER A 399 -19.90 0.95 23.16
C SER A 399 -20.56 -0.41 22.89
N TYR A 400 -20.41 -1.36 23.81
CA TYR A 400 -21.00 -2.70 23.70
C TYR A 400 -22.52 -2.65 23.59
N ALA A 401 -23.19 -1.86 24.43
CA ALA A 401 -24.64 -1.72 24.40
C ALA A 401 -25.14 -1.16 23.05
N GLU A 402 -24.41 -0.20 22.47
CA GLU A 402 -24.72 0.35 21.15
C GLU A 402 -24.52 -0.67 20.02
N HIS A 403 -23.43 -1.44 20.06
CA HIS A 403 -23.11 -2.43 19.04
C HIS A 403 -24.03 -3.65 19.10
N GLU A 404 -24.43 -4.08 20.30
CA GLU A 404 -25.37 -5.18 20.52
C GLU A 404 -26.73 -4.88 19.87
N ALA A 405 -27.24 -3.65 20.00
CA ALA A 405 -28.47 -3.21 19.34
C ALA A 405 -28.39 -3.28 17.80
N LEU A 406 -27.18 -3.25 17.23
CA LEU A 406 -26.91 -3.37 15.80
C LEU A 406 -26.54 -4.80 15.36
N GLY A 407 -26.61 -5.79 16.26
CA GLY A 407 -26.18 -7.16 16.00
C GLY A 407 -24.68 -7.30 15.74
N LYS A 408 -23.87 -6.36 16.24
CA LYS A 408 -22.41 -6.33 16.07
C LYS A 408 -21.69 -6.62 17.39
N LYS A 409 -20.54 -7.27 17.31
CA LYS A 409 -19.67 -7.51 18.47
C LYS A 409 -18.75 -6.31 18.70
N ALA A 410 -18.83 -5.69 19.88
CA ALA A 410 -17.81 -4.74 20.32
C ALA A 410 -16.56 -5.49 20.83
N VAL A 411 -15.38 -5.00 20.46
CA VAL A 411 -14.09 -5.59 20.83
C VAL A 411 -13.25 -4.52 21.52
N LEU A 412 -12.64 -4.86 22.66
CA LEU A 412 -11.65 -4.04 23.34
C LEU A 412 -10.26 -4.59 23.00
N PHE A 413 -9.37 -3.72 22.54
CA PHE A 413 -7.97 -4.04 22.34
C PHE A 413 -7.15 -3.29 23.39
N VAL A 414 -6.28 -4.01 24.08
CA VAL A 414 -5.32 -3.44 25.02
C VAL A 414 -3.92 -3.70 24.45
N MET A 415 -3.15 -2.63 24.30
CA MET A 415 -1.75 -2.72 23.88
C MET A 415 -0.86 -2.69 25.11
N VAL A 416 0.01 -3.70 25.22
CA VAL A 416 0.96 -3.86 26.32
C VAL A 416 2.38 -3.96 25.76
N ASP A 417 3.37 -3.88 26.64
CA ASP A 417 4.80 -3.86 26.30
C ASP A 417 5.39 -5.24 25.95
N ASP A 418 4.87 -6.34 26.52
CA ASP A 418 5.34 -7.69 26.23
C ASP A 418 4.24 -8.77 26.28
N THR A 419 4.57 -9.97 25.77
CA THR A 419 3.65 -11.11 25.72
C THR A 419 3.19 -11.59 27.09
N LYS A 420 4.06 -11.52 28.11
CA LYS A 420 3.72 -11.98 29.46
C LYS A 420 2.66 -11.08 30.08
N ASN A 421 2.80 -9.77 29.91
CA ASN A 421 1.82 -8.79 30.34
C ASN A 421 0.53 -8.91 29.53
N CYS A 422 0.61 -9.34 28.26
CA CYS A 422 -0.57 -9.61 27.43
C CYS A 422 -1.40 -10.77 27.98
N ASP A 423 -0.73 -11.89 28.29
CA ASP A 423 -1.37 -13.06 28.89
C ASP A 423 -1.98 -12.73 30.25
N GLN A 424 -1.30 -11.90 31.04
CA GLN A 424 -1.78 -11.45 32.34
C GLN A 424 -3.03 -10.57 32.22
N VAL A 425 -3.01 -9.53 31.39
CA VAL A 425 -4.14 -8.61 31.19
C VAL A 425 -5.33 -9.30 30.52
N GLY A 426 -5.07 -10.30 29.68
CA GLY A 426 -6.10 -11.06 28.96
C GLY A 426 -6.78 -12.15 29.78
N ALA A 427 -6.20 -12.57 30.91
CA ALA A 427 -6.75 -13.56 31.82
C ALA A 427 -7.83 -12.95 32.73
#